data_AF-A0A7W4HQQ8-F1
#
_entry.id   AF-A0A7W4HQQ8-F1
#
_cell.length_a   1.000
_cell.length_b   1.000
_cell.length_c   1.000
_cell.angle_alpha   90.00
_cell.angle_beta   90.00
_cell.angle_gamma   90.00
#
_symmetry.space_group_name_H-M   'P 1'
#
loop_
_entity.id
_entity.type
_entity.pdbx_description
1 polymer ?
#
loop_
_entity_poly.entity_id
_entity_poly.type
_entity_poly.pdbx_seq_one_letter_code
_entity_poly.pdbx_strand_id
1 'polypeptide(L)'
;MYSSLENLFSNDSILEEGDDAYAETMSSTELLSRKQQDNLTLDCAYILRQRGTLNRHIEAFNAYTADHETTGESLGFSFGRFVAKDSSSIVEVRNDGSRKDEPDGSGWSITRTRESDDGSVLIGADAVLSKQTNTLLPPPLGPNDVASIETLNCEGGTTYEIISLKDERGFVVTDSSGSLYLPLDAVMSRIDDYKNIDAALSAVYAKPEVSRICR
;
A
#
# COMPACT_ATOMS: atom_id res chain seq x y z
N MET A 1 -35.84 60.97 -25.56
CA MET A 1 -35.87 60.50 -26.96
C MET A 1 -35.05 59.21 -26.97
N TYR A 2 -35.66 58.02 -27.04
CA TYR A 2 -36.10 57.32 -28.28
C TYR A 2 -34.99 57.39 -29.36
N SER A 3 -34.41 56.34 -29.94
CA SER A 3 -34.67 54.90 -30.10
C SER A 3 -33.37 54.27 -30.67
N SER A 4 -32.96 53.03 -30.37
CA SER A 4 -33.35 51.77 -31.05
C SER A 4 -32.93 51.74 -32.54
N LEU A 5 -32.50 50.66 -33.20
CA LEU A 5 -32.36 49.22 -32.94
C LEU A 5 -31.85 48.66 -34.28
N GLU A 6 -30.80 47.83 -34.32
CA GLU A 6 -30.59 46.79 -35.36
C GLU A 6 -29.82 45.66 -34.63
N ASN A 7 -30.46 44.65 -34.05
CA ASN A 7 -31.29 43.56 -34.59
C ASN A 7 -30.48 42.56 -35.42
N LEU A 8 -30.21 41.38 -34.85
CA LEU A 8 -30.38 40.11 -35.57
C LEU A 8 -30.43 38.95 -34.56
N PHE A 9 -31.53 38.23 -34.63
CA PHE A 9 -31.86 37.04 -33.88
C PHE A 9 -30.81 35.94 -34.03
N SER A 10 -30.49 35.26 -32.92
CA SER A 10 -30.51 33.79 -32.87
C SER A 10 -30.52 33.31 -31.42
N ASN A 11 -31.61 32.66 -31.03
CA ASN A 11 -31.60 31.71 -29.92
C ASN A 11 -30.80 30.49 -30.35
N ASP A 12 -29.86 30.04 -29.53
CA ASP A 12 -29.69 28.63 -29.21
C ASP A 12 -28.93 28.50 -27.89
N SER A 13 -29.54 27.77 -26.98
CA SER A 13 -28.94 27.21 -25.78
C SER A 13 -27.75 26.32 -26.13
N ILE A 14 -26.65 26.38 -25.36
CA ILE A 14 -25.85 25.21 -24.95
C ILE A 14 -25.04 25.62 -23.71
N LEU A 15 -25.22 24.85 -22.65
CA LEU A 15 -24.29 24.74 -21.53
C LEU A 15 -22.97 24.21 -22.09
N GLU A 16 -21.91 25.01 -22.06
CA GLU A 16 -20.55 24.48 -22.18
C GLU A 16 -19.83 24.70 -20.85
N GLU A 17 -20.00 23.71 -19.99
CA GLU A 17 -18.97 23.26 -19.06
C GLU A 17 -17.69 23.04 -19.88
N GLY A 18 -16.77 24.00 -19.78
CA GLY A 18 -15.39 23.86 -20.26
C GLY A 18 -14.60 23.03 -19.27
N ASP A 19 -14.50 21.76 -19.62
CA ASP A 19 -13.98 20.58 -18.92
C ASP A 19 -12.47 20.62 -18.56
N ASP A 20 -12.00 21.68 -17.90
CA ASP A 20 -10.57 21.86 -17.59
C ASP A 20 -10.19 21.54 -16.13
N ALA A 21 -10.95 20.66 -15.46
CA ALA A 21 -10.63 20.16 -14.11
C ALA A 21 -10.07 18.72 -14.10
N TYR A 22 -9.87 18.09 -15.27
CA TYR A 22 -9.48 16.68 -15.39
C TYR A 22 -7.99 16.44 -15.69
N ALA A 23 -7.16 17.50 -15.74
CA ALA A 23 -5.78 17.41 -16.21
C ALA A 23 -4.70 17.41 -15.10
N GLU A 24 -5.05 17.53 -13.81
CA GLU A 24 -4.07 17.49 -12.71
C GLU A 24 -4.24 16.34 -11.70
N THR A 25 -5.02 15.31 -12.03
CA THR A 25 -5.05 14.03 -11.28
C THR A 25 -4.32 12.90 -11.99
N MET A 26 -3.48 13.20 -12.99
CA MET A 26 -2.57 12.21 -13.57
C MET A 26 -1.29 12.05 -12.74
N SER A 27 -1.40 11.19 -11.73
CA SER A 27 -0.42 10.11 -11.55
C SER A 27 -1.17 8.84 -11.12
N SER A 28 -2.18 8.48 -11.91
CA SER A 28 -2.73 7.13 -11.93
C SER A 28 -1.59 6.17 -12.24
N THR A 29 -1.04 5.54 -11.21
CA THR A 29 -0.70 4.11 -11.19
C THR A 29 -0.34 3.51 -12.57
N GLU A 30 0.74 3.98 -13.18
CA GLU A 30 1.61 3.01 -13.85
C GLU A 30 2.07 2.10 -12.72
N LEU A 31 1.38 0.96 -12.56
CA LEU A 31 1.85 -0.14 -11.74
C LEU A 31 3.32 -0.28 -12.08
N LEU A 32 4.17 0.02 -11.11
CA LEU A 32 5.60 0.06 -11.30
C LEU A 32 6.01 -1.23 -12.00
N SER A 33 6.89 -1.12 -13.00
CA SER A 33 7.40 -2.32 -13.66
C SER A 33 7.96 -3.28 -12.60
N ARG A 34 7.89 -4.58 -12.86
CA ARG A 34 8.39 -5.59 -11.92
C ARG A 34 9.81 -5.31 -11.42
N LYS A 35 10.67 -4.84 -12.32
CA LYS A 35 12.04 -4.41 -11.99
C LYS A 35 12.07 -3.23 -11.00
N GLN A 36 11.19 -2.24 -11.17
CA GLN A 36 11.07 -1.11 -10.24
C GLN A 36 10.51 -1.56 -8.88
N GLN A 37 9.51 -2.44 -8.87
CA GLN A 37 9.00 -3.03 -7.62
C GLN A 37 10.09 -3.79 -6.89
N ASP A 38 10.80 -4.68 -7.57
CA ASP A 38 11.92 -5.45 -7.01
C ASP A 38 13.02 -4.53 -6.45
N ASN A 39 13.38 -3.47 -7.16
CA ASN A 39 14.35 -2.48 -6.70
C ASN A 39 13.87 -1.75 -5.44
N LEU A 40 12.61 -1.34 -5.39
CA LEU A 40 12.03 -0.67 -4.21
C LEU A 40 11.96 -1.61 -3.02
N THR A 41 11.63 -2.90 -3.23
CA THR A 41 11.69 -3.92 -2.17
C THR A 41 13.10 -4.08 -1.64
N LEU A 42 14.12 -4.10 -2.51
CA LEU A 42 15.53 -4.17 -2.09
C LEU A 42 15.97 -2.94 -1.29
N ASP A 43 15.61 -1.74 -1.75
CA ASP A 43 15.93 -0.48 -1.07
C ASP A 43 15.23 -0.40 0.30
N CYS A 44 13.95 -0.74 0.35
CA CYS A 44 13.16 -0.76 1.56
C CYS A 44 13.73 -1.77 2.58
N ALA A 45 14.04 -2.99 2.14
CA ALA A 45 14.67 -4.00 2.97
C ALA A 45 16.02 -3.55 3.53
N TYR A 46 16.84 -2.89 2.73
CA TYR A 46 18.13 -2.35 3.19
C TYR A 46 17.95 -1.29 4.28
N ILE A 47 17.03 -0.33 4.07
CA ILE A 47 16.72 0.72 5.05
C ILE A 47 16.18 0.11 6.35
N LEU A 48 15.22 -0.80 6.25
CA LEU A 48 14.57 -1.47 7.39
C LEU A 48 15.57 -2.28 8.21
N ARG A 49 16.46 -3.02 7.52
CA ARG A 49 17.54 -3.77 8.17
C ARG A 49 18.43 -2.85 8.99
N GLN A 50 18.80 -1.67 8.47
CA GLN A 50 19.67 -0.73 9.19
C GLN A 50 19.01 -0.11 10.41
N ARG A 51 17.71 0.21 10.31
CA ARG A 51 16.97 0.85 11.42
C ARG A 51 16.66 -0.12 12.55
N GLY A 52 16.49 -1.41 12.26
CA GLY A 52 16.24 -2.44 13.28
C GLY A 52 14.91 -2.30 14.03
N THR A 53 14.00 -1.43 13.58
CA THR A 53 12.70 -1.19 14.22
C THR A 53 11.63 -2.18 13.75
N LEU A 54 11.76 -2.72 12.54
CA LEU A 54 10.75 -3.57 11.91
C LEU A 54 10.30 -4.76 12.78
N ASN A 55 11.23 -5.42 13.45
CA ASN A 55 10.91 -6.57 14.31
C ASN A 55 9.90 -6.20 15.40
N ARG A 56 10.05 -5.03 16.03
CA ARG A 56 9.11 -4.55 17.05
C ARG A 56 7.70 -4.34 16.48
N HIS A 57 7.61 -3.83 15.25
CA HIS A 57 6.33 -3.66 14.56
C HIS A 57 5.68 -5.00 14.21
N ILE A 58 6.47 -5.97 13.72
CA ILE A 58 5.98 -7.32 13.42
C ILE A 58 5.49 -8.03 14.69
N GLU A 59 6.25 -7.93 15.77
CA GLU A 59 5.90 -8.53 17.08
C GLU A 59 4.60 -7.95 17.63
N ALA A 60 4.44 -6.62 17.62
CA ALA A 60 3.20 -5.97 18.03
C ALA A 60 2.00 -6.41 17.18
N PHE A 61 2.17 -6.51 15.87
CA PHE A 61 1.11 -6.97 14.96
C PHE A 61 0.73 -8.43 15.21
N ASN A 62 1.72 -9.31 15.41
CA ASN A 62 1.50 -10.72 15.71
C ASN A 62 0.77 -10.90 17.04
N ALA A 63 1.13 -10.14 18.07
CA ALA A 63 0.44 -10.17 19.35
C ALA A 63 -1.04 -9.74 19.20
N TYR A 64 -1.30 -8.68 18.43
CA TYR A 64 -2.67 -8.23 18.14
C TYR A 64 -3.50 -9.29 17.41
N THR A 65 -2.95 -9.90 16.35
CA THR A 65 -3.65 -10.97 15.61
C THR A 65 -3.92 -12.18 16.50
N ALA A 66 -2.95 -12.60 17.31
CA ALA A 66 -3.10 -13.74 18.22
C ALA A 66 -4.19 -13.48 19.28
N ASP A 67 -4.25 -12.28 19.85
CA ASP A 67 -5.29 -11.91 20.83
C ASP A 67 -6.69 -12.05 20.23
N HIS A 68 -6.92 -11.52 19.02
CA HIS A 68 -8.22 -11.61 18.36
C HIS A 68 -8.60 -13.04 17.98
N GLU A 69 -7.64 -13.85 17.52
CA GLU A 69 -7.88 -15.28 17.27
C GLU A 69 -8.31 -16.02 18.56
N THR A 70 -7.78 -15.67 19.72
CA THR A 70 -8.18 -16.28 21.00
C THR A 70 -9.56 -15.84 21.48
N THR A 71 -10.01 -14.63 21.13
CA THR A 71 -11.36 -14.14 21.45
C THR A 71 -12.46 -14.74 20.56
N GLY A 72 -12.09 -15.45 19.50
CA GLY A 72 -13.02 -16.05 18.54
C GLY A 72 -13.64 -15.04 17.57
N GLU A 73 -13.14 -13.81 17.55
CA GLU A 73 -13.53 -12.79 16.58
C GLU A 73 -12.92 -13.13 15.21
N SER A 74 -13.79 -13.35 14.22
CA SER A 74 -13.35 -13.55 12.84
C SER A 74 -12.82 -12.22 12.30
N LEU A 75 -11.52 -12.13 12.09
CA LEU A 75 -10.86 -10.97 11.49
C LEU A 75 -11.10 -10.84 9.97
N GLY A 76 -11.78 -11.80 9.34
CA GLY A 76 -12.00 -11.84 7.90
C GLY A 76 -10.78 -12.33 7.10
N PHE A 77 -10.86 -12.22 5.78
CA PHE A 77 -9.78 -12.53 4.84
C PHE A 77 -8.72 -11.43 4.86
N SER A 78 -7.45 -11.81 4.98
CA SER A 78 -6.32 -10.87 4.90
C SER A 78 -5.77 -10.83 3.48
N PHE A 79 -5.61 -9.61 2.96
CA PHE A 79 -4.90 -9.34 1.71
C PHE A 79 -3.38 -9.38 1.89
N GLY A 80 -2.92 -9.56 3.12
CA GLY A 80 -1.53 -9.54 3.52
C GLY A 80 -1.19 -8.28 4.31
N ARG A 81 0.06 -8.25 4.76
CA ARG A 81 0.66 -7.11 5.47
C ARG A 81 1.60 -6.39 4.53
N PHE A 82 1.60 -5.08 4.63
CA PHE A 82 2.36 -4.20 3.76
C PHE A 82 3.13 -3.19 4.60
N VAL A 83 4.35 -2.87 4.20
CA VAL A 83 5.22 -1.94 4.92
C VAL A 83 5.39 -0.67 4.11
N ALA A 84 5.24 0.49 4.77
CA ALA A 84 5.55 1.76 4.15
C ALA A 84 7.05 1.83 3.85
N LYS A 85 7.42 2.39 2.69
CA LYS A 85 8.84 2.52 2.28
C LYS A 85 9.69 3.20 3.34
N ASP A 86 9.15 4.21 4.00
CA ASP A 86 9.81 4.99 5.04
C ASP A 86 9.94 4.25 6.38
N SER A 87 9.50 2.99 6.45
CA SER A 87 9.60 2.13 7.63
C SER A 87 8.79 2.59 8.85
N SER A 88 7.86 3.54 8.67
CA SER A 88 7.10 4.11 9.78
C SER A 88 5.96 3.21 10.25
N SER A 89 5.46 2.34 9.37
CA SER A 89 4.25 1.56 9.64
C SER A 89 4.18 0.26 8.84
N ILE A 90 3.57 -0.74 9.45
CA ILE A 90 2.98 -1.91 8.80
C ILE A 90 1.47 -1.67 8.77
N VAL A 91 0.86 -1.94 7.62
CA VAL A 91 -0.58 -1.91 7.39
C VAL A 91 -1.03 -3.32 7.01
N GLU A 92 -2.11 -3.80 7.60
CA GLU A 92 -2.83 -4.99 7.16
C GLU A 92 -4.20 -4.56 6.64
N VAL A 93 -4.55 -5.08 5.47
CA VAL A 93 -5.86 -4.86 4.87
C VAL A 93 -6.63 -6.16 4.96
N ARG A 94 -7.83 -6.09 5.55
CA ARG A 94 -8.74 -7.23 5.66
C ARG A 94 -10.12 -6.91 5.14
N ASN A 95 -10.83 -7.93 4.68
CA ASN A 95 -12.27 -7.85 4.45
C ASN A 95 -13.05 -9.03 5.03
N ASP A 96 -14.27 -8.77 5.44
CA ASP A 96 -15.29 -9.78 5.66
C ASP A 96 -15.91 -10.12 4.30
N GLY A 97 -15.65 -11.34 3.81
CA GLY A 97 -16.16 -11.79 2.51
C GLY A 97 -17.67 -11.70 2.36
N SER A 98 -18.44 -11.72 3.45
CA SER A 98 -19.90 -11.57 3.41
C SER A 98 -20.37 -10.12 3.24
N ARG A 99 -19.50 -9.15 3.53
CA ARG A 99 -19.79 -7.71 3.56
C ARG A 99 -18.82 -6.88 2.70
N LYS A 100 -17.92 -7.52 1.96
CA LYS A 100 -16.86 -6.87 1.17
C LYS A 100 -17.39 -5.87 0.13
N ASP A 101 -18.63 -6.04 -0.30
CA ASP A 101 -19.26 -5.20 -1.34
C ASP A 101 -20.18 -4.12 -0.73
N GLU A 102 -20.25 -4.01 0.61
CA GLU A 102 -21.03 -2.96 1.27
C GLU A 102 -20.40 -1.57 1.01
N PRO A 103 -21.18 -0.59 0.52
CA PRO A 103 -20.65 0.71 0.10
C PRO A 103 -20.23 1.61 1.27
N ASP A 104 -20.72 1.32 2.48
CA ASP A 104 -20.27 1.98 3.71
C ASP A 104 -18.89 1.49 4.17
N GLY A 105 -18.30 0.51 3.47
CA GLY A 105 -16.98 -0.03 3.77
C GLY A 105 -16.93 -0.86 5.05
N SER A 106 -18.05 -1.15 5.69
CA SER A 106 -18.11 -1.82 6.99
C SER A 106 -17.69 -3.30 6.97
N GLY A 107 -17.59 -3.89 5.77
CA GLY A 107 -16.93 -5.17 5.54
C GLY A 107 -15.41 -5.07 5.38
N TRP A 108 -14.80 -3.90 5.55
CA TRP A 108 -13.36 -3.69 5.41
C TRP A 108 -12.75 -3.17 6.71
N SER A 109 -11.53 -3.61 6.98
CA SER A 109 -10.74 -3.17 8.12
C SER A 109 -9.31 -2.92 7.68
N ILE A 110 -8.76 -1.80 8.13
CA ILE A 110 -7.35 -1.47 7.96
C ILE A 110 -6.75 -1.39 9.35
N THR A 111 -5.80 -2.27 9.64
CA THR A 111 -5.04 -2.25 10.89
C THR A 111 -3.65 -1.76 10.59
N ARG A 112 -3.11 -0.84 11.41
CA ARG A 112 -1.76 -0.31 11.24
C ARG A 112 -0.99 -0.22 12.54
N THR A 113 0.33 -0.32 12.44
CA THR A 113 1.24 0.03 13.54
C THR A 113 1.59 1.51 13.51
N ARG A 114 1.76 2.11 14.68
CA ARG A 114 2.31 3.45 14.85
C ARG A 114 3.32 3.45 15.99
N GLU A 115 4.44 4.16 15.82
CA GLU A 115 5.36 4.41 16.93
C GLU A 115 4.85 5.58 17.78
N SER A 116 4.84 5.37 19.10
CA SER A 116 4.52 6.36 20.11
C SER A 116 5.75 7.21 20.46
N ASP A 117 5.55 8.34 21.12
CA ASP A 117 6.63 9.26 21.52
C ASP A 117 7.66 8.59 22.46
N ASP A 118 7.26 7.52 23.16
CA ASP A 118 8.11 6.71 24.03
C ASP A 118 8.84 5.56 23.31
N GLY A 119 8.66 5.44 21.99
CA GLY A 119 9.25 4.38 21.16
C GLY A 119 8.52 3.02 21.25
N SER A 120 7.37 2.97 21.95
CA SER A 120 6.51 1.79 21.91
C SER A 120 5.74 1.72 20.58
N VAL A 121 5.42 0.50 20.13
CA VAL A 121 4.61 0.31 18.93
C VAL A 121 3.17 0.05 19.34
N LEU A 122 2.27 0.92 18.90
CA LEU A 122 0.83 0.83 19.10
C LEU A 122 0.18 0.24 17.84
N ILE A 123 -0.91 -0.49 18.04
CA ILE A 123 -1.78 -0.96 16.95
C ILE A 123 -3.05 -0.11 16.95
N GLY A 124 -3.41 0.41 15.78
CA GLY A 124 -4.66 1.12 15.55
C GLY A 124 -5.44 0.48 14.42
N ALA A 125 -6.76 0.56 14.49
CA ALA A 125 -7.64 0.25 13.37
C ALA A 125 -8.14 1.57 12.77
N ASP A 126 -7.94 1.77 11.47
CA ASP A 126 -8.52 2.87 10.73
C ASP A 126 -9.90 2.40 10.23
N ALA A 127 -10.97 2.88 10.89
CA ALA A 127 -12.34 2.57 10.49
C ALA A 127 -12.61 3.08 9.06
N VAL A 128 -13.14 2.20 8.20
CA VAL A 128 -13.55 2.57 6.85
C VAL A 128 -14.96 3.15 6.90
N LEU A 129 -15.12 4.38 6.38
CA LEU A 129 -16.40 5.11 6.36
C LEU A 129 -17.16 4.95 5.04
N SER A 130 -16.43 4.68 3.96
CA SER A 130 -17.03 4.40 2.66
C SER A 130 -16.05 3.66 1.77
N LYS A 131 -16.62 2.94 0.82
CA LYS A 131 -15.91 2.18 -0.20
C LYS A 131 -16.40 2.56 -1.59
N GLN A 132 -15.46 2.68 -2.51
CA GLN A 132 -15.74 2.77 -3.93
C GLN A 132 -14.99 1.67 -4.66
N THR A 133 -15.69 0.94 -5.52
CA THR A 133 -15.07 -0.09 -6.38
C THR A 133 -14.99 0.45 -7.79
N ASN A 134 -13.77 0.61 -8.27
CA ASN A 134 -13.50 0.89 -9.66
C ASN A 134 -13.12 -0.44 -10.32
N THR A 135 -14.12 -1.20 -10.74
CA THR A 135 -13.93 -2.24 -11.75
C THR A 135 -13.67 -1.52 -13.05
N LEU A 136 -12.40 -1.46 -13.47
CA LEU A 136 -12.04 -1.00 -14.81
C LEU A 136 -12.77 -1.91 -15.80
N LEU A 137 -13.92 -1.47 -16.32
CA LEU A 137 -14.55 -2.08 -17.48
C LEU A 137 -13.48 -2.20 -18.57
N PRO A 138 -13.48 -3.24 -19.42
CA PRO A 138 -12.55 -3.28 -20.53
C PRO A 138 -13.01 -2.26 -21.58
N PRO A 139 -12.28 -1.15 -21.76
CA PRO A 139 -11.84 -0.78 -23.12
C PRO A 139 -10.35 -0.40 -23.12
N PRO A 140 -9.70 -0.31 -24.30
CA PRO A 140 -8.28 -0.57 -24.41
C PRO A 140 -7.50 0.50 -23.64
N LEU A 141 -6.41 0.10 -22.97
CA LEU A 141 -5.37 0.96 -22.38
C LEU A 141 -5.46 1.30 -20.87
N GLY A 142 -6.14 0.49 -20.05
CA GLY A 142 -5.68 0.32 -18.66
C GLY A 142 -4.39 -0.54 -18.64
N PRO A 143 -3.50 -0.45 -17.63
CA PRO A 143 -2.40 -1.39 -17.50
C PRO A 143 -2.97 -2.80 -17.61
N ASN A 144 -2.44 -3.61 -18.54
CA ASN A 144 -3.04 -4.90 -18.91
C ASN A 144 -3.24 -5.84 -17.70
N ASP A 145 -2.60 -5.53 -16.57
CA ASP A 145 -2.45 -6.37 -15.39
C ASP A 145 -3.32 -5.95 -14.18
N VAL A 146 -4.16 -4.89 -14.25
CA VAL A 146 -5.08 -4.52 -13.12
C VAL A 146 -6.44 -5.22 -13.26
N ALA A 147 -6.86 -5.97 -12.25
CA ALA A 147 -8.16 -6.62 -12.18
C ALA A 147 -9.25 -5.72 -11.58
N SER A 148 -8.95 -5.05 -10.46
CA SER A 148 -9.86 -4.13 -9.78
C SER A 148 -9.09 -3.17 -8.88
N ILE A 149 -9.72 -2.03 -8.56
CA ILE A 149 -9.24 -1.09 -7.56
C ILE A 149 -10.36 -0.89 -6.53
N GLU A 150 -10.06 -1.17 -5.27
CA GLU A 150 -10.94 -0.85 -4.14
C GLU A 150 -10.39 0.40 -3.44
N THR A 151 -11.17 1.47 -3.41
CA THR A 151 -10.82 2.73 -2.75
C THR A 151 -11.56 2.80 -1.42
N LEU A 152 -10.82 2.82 -0.31
CA LEU A 152 -11.34 2.83 1.05
C LEU A 152 -11.06 4.19 1.70
N ASN A 153 -12.12 4.92 2.06
CA ASN A 153 -11.99 6.18 2.75
C ASN A 153 -12.12 5.97 4.26
N CYS A 154 -11.06 6.28 5.01
CA CYS A 154 -11.02 6.04 6.45
C CYS A 154 -11.37 7.29 7.26
N GLU A 155 -11.82 7.09 8.51
CA GLU A 155 -12.20 8.15 9.44
C GLU A 155 -11.07 9.15 9.70
N GLY A 156 -9.82 8.68 9.71
CA GLY A 156 -8.62 9.53 9.83
C GLY A 156 -8.31 10.42 8.62
N GLY A 157 -9.16 10.43 7.59
CA GLY A 157 -8.98 11.20 6.35
C GLY A 157 -7.98 10.60 5.37
N THR A 158 -7.37 9.46 5.70
CA THR A 158 -6.54 8.68 4.77
C THR A 158 -7.45 7.88 3.84
N THR A 159 -7.19 7.95 2.54
CA THR A 159 -7.81 7.05 1.56
C THR A 159 -6.78 6.02 1.16
N TYR A 160 -7.13 4.74 1.24
CA TYR A 160 -6.28 3.64 0.75
C TYR A 160 -6.82 3.11 -0.57
N GLU A 161 -5.94 2.82 -1.52
CA GLU A 161 -6.30 2.11 -2.74
C GLU A 161 -5.68 0.71 -2.70
N ILE A 162 -6.53 -0.29 -2.90
CA ILE A 162 -6.14 -1.70 -2.94
C ILE A 162 -6.31 -2.17 -4.38
N ILE A 163 -5.19 -2.34 -5.06
CA ILE A 163 -5.14 -2.67 -6.48
C ILE A 163 -4.89 -4.16 -6.60
N SER A 164 -5.88 -4.88 -7.11
CA SER A 164 -5.78 -6.32 -7.39
C SER A 164 -5.25 -6.55 -8.79
N LEU A 165 -4.31 -7.47 -8.96
CA LEU A 165 -3.68 -7.79 -10.26
C LEU A 165 -4.34 -9.01 -10.93
N LYS A 166 -4.45 -9.00 -12.27
CA LYS A 166 -5.12 -10.04 -13.07
C LYS A 166 -4.41 -11.39 -13.07
N ASP A 167 -3.10 -11.42 -12.84
CA ASP A 167 -2.30 -12.65 -12.87
C ASP A 167 -2.24 -13.35 -11.50
N GLU A 168 -3.07 -12.92 -10.54
CA GLU A 168 -3.19 -13.44 -9.17
C GLU A 168 -1.93 -13.26 -8.30
N ARG A 169 -0.94 -12.44 -8.73
CA ARG A 169 0.38 -12.38 -8.07
C ARG A 169 0.52 -11.35 -6.95
N GLY A 170 -0.57 -10.73 -6.52
CA GLY A 170 -0.59 -9.93 -5.30
C GLY A 170 -1.44 -8.67 -5.39
N PHE A 171 -1.37 -7.90 -4.32
CA PHE A 171 -2.06 -6.64 -4.15
C PHE A 171 -1.04 -5.52 -4.04
N VAL A 172 -1.37 -4.37 -4.61
CA VAL A 172 -0.65 -3.12 -4.35
C VAL A 172 -1.52 -2.27 -3.45
N VAL A 173 -0.92 -1.71 -2.40
CA VAL A 173 -1.61 -0.80 -1.47
C VAL A 173 -0.93 0.56 -1.54
N THR A 174 -1.73 1.58 -1.81
CA THR A 174 -1.31 2.99 -1.79
C THR A 174 -2.19 3.78 -0.84
N ASP A 175 -1.74 4.98 -0.45
CA ASP A 175 -2.58 5.94 0.26
C ASP A 175 -2.68 7.29 -0.46
N SER A 176 -3.59 8.14 0.02
CA SER A 176 -3.81 9.50 -0.47
C SER A 176 -2.62 10.44 -0.29
N SER A 177 -1.59 10.05 0.47
CA SER A 177 -0.34 10.81 0.57
C SER A 177 0.66 10.46 -0.54
N GLY A 178 0.32 9.49 -1.39
CA GLY A 178 1.19 8.94 -2.42
C GLY A 178 2.17 7.89 -1.88
N SER A 179 1.96 7.38 -0.67
CA SER A 179 2.78 6.31 -0.12
C SER A 179 2.47 4.99 -0.81
N LEU A 180 3.52 4.28 -1.21
CA LEU A 180 3.44 2.90 -1.68
C LEU A 180 3.81 1.96 -0.53
N TYR A 181 2.92 1.00 -0.27
CA TYR A 181 3.15 -0.05 0.71
C TYR A 181 3.59 -1.34 0.00
N LEU A 182 4.73 -1.87 0.41
CA LEU A 182 5.35 -3.05 -0.19
C LEU A 182 4.96 -4.31 0.60
N PRO A 183 4.72 -5.46 -0.05
CA PRO A 183 4.40 -6.69 0.66
C PRO A 183 5.47 -7.05 1.70
N LEU A 184 5.07 -7.26 2.96
CA LEU A 184 5.97 -7.50 4.07
C LEU A 184 6.82 -8.75 3.85
N ASP A 185 6.24 -9.83 3.35
CA ASP A 185 6.95 -11.10 3.11
C ASP A 185 8.06 -10.95 2.07
N ALA A 186 7.81 -10.17 1.01
CA ALA A 186 8.82 -9.87 -0.01
C ALA A 186 9.98 -9.07 0.59
N VAL A 187 9.68 -8.06 1.42
CA VAL A 187 10.70 -7.27 2.12
C VAL A 187 11.50 -8.12 3.10
N MET A 188 10.83 -8.96 3.90
CA MET A 188 11.48 -9.86 4.87
C MET A 188 12.42 -10.84 4.18
N SER A 189 11.99 -11.43 3.06
CA SER A 189 12.87 -12.31 2.26
C SER A 189 14.15 -11.59 1.82
N ARG A 190 14.07 -10.31 1.43
CA ARG A 190 15.26 -9.53 1.06
C ARG A 190 16.13 -9.17 2.26
N ILE A 191 15.54 -8.91 3.43
CA ILE A 191 16.29 -8.71 4.66
C ILE A 191 17.11 -9.97 5.00
N ASP A 192 16.53 -11.15 4.83
CA ASP A 192 17.21 -12.41 5.08
C ASP A 192 18.30 -12.69 4.04
N ASP A 193 18.08 -12.35 2.76
CA ASP A 193 19.14 -12.37 1.72
C ASP A 193 20.36 -11.55 2.18
N TYR A 194 20.14 -10.32 2.68
CA TYR A 194 21.22 -9.47 3.17
C TYR A 194 21.96 -10.09 4.37
N LYS A 195 21.23 -10.61 5.36
CA LYS A 195 21.85 -11.27 6.53
C LYS A 195 22.72 -12.46 6.11
N ASN A 196 22.26 -13.25 5.15
CA ASN A 196 23.01 -14.39 4.61
C ASN A 196 24.30 -13.93 3.91
N ILE A 197 24.25 -12.84 3.15
CA ILE A 197 25.42 -12.23 2.53
C ILE A 197 26.40 -11.73 3.60
N ASP A 198 25.94 -11.03 4.64
CA ASP A 198 26.82 -10.55 5.71
C ASP A 198 27.47 -11.71 6.47
N ALA A 199 26.72 -12.78 6.72
CA ALA A 199 27.22 -13.98 7.38
C ALA A 199 28.31 -14.67 6.53
N ALA A 200 28.09 -14.79 5.22
CA ALA A 200 29.07 -15.33 4.29
C ALA A 200 30.34 -14.47 4.22
N LEU A 201 30.21 -13.14 4.14
CA LEU A 201 31.34 -12.21 4.16
C LEU A 201 32.11 -12.33 5.48
N SER A 202 31.41 -12.33 6.61
CA SER A 202 32.01 -12.47 7.94
C SER A 202 32.78 -13.79 8.07
N ALA A 203 32.25 -14.90 7.55
CA ALA A 203 32.94 -16.19 7.53
C ALA A 203 34.22 -16.20 6.68
N VAL A 204 34.25 -15.42 5.58
CA VAL A 204 35.47 -15.23 4.78
C VAL A 204 36.52 -14.43 5.56
N TYR A 205 36.12 -13.34 6.23
CA TYR A 205 37.02 -12.50 7.02
C TYR A 205 37.48 -13.17 8.33
N ALA A 206 36.67 -14.07 8.92
CA ALA A 206 36.96 -14.75 10.18
C ALA A 206 37.94 -15.93 10.06
N LYS A 207 38.61 -16.14 8.91
CA LYS A 207 39.73 -17.08 8.81
C LYS A 207 41.04 -16.41 9.21
N PRO A 208 41.70 -16.77 10.34
CA PRO A 208 43.08 -16.37 10.59
C PRO A 208 44.05 -17.49 10.22
N GLU A 209 45.10 -17.06 9.52
CA GLU A 209 46.50 -17.52 9.55
C GLU A 209 46.85 -18.98 9.23
N VAL A 210 47.47 -19.10 8.05
CA VAL A 210 48.76 -19.77 7.79
C VAL A 210 49.13 -20.83 8.82
N SER A 211 49.02 -22.10 8.41
CA SER A 211 49.66 -23.23 9.05
C SER A 211 51.10 -22.88 9.43
N ARG A 212 51.32 -22.62 10.72
CA ARG A 212 52.66 -22.51 11.28
C ARG A 212 53.24 -23.93 11.25
N ILE A 213 53.93 -24.24 10.16
CA ILE A 213 54.72 -25.48 10.03
C ILE A 213 55.81 -25.38 11.09
N CYS A 214 55.64 -26.05 12.21
CA CYS A 214 56.74 -26.32 13.14
C CYS A 214 57.72 -27.24 12.41
N ARG A 215 58.90 -26.70 12.10
CA ARG A 215 60.12 -27.48 11.85
C ARG A 215 60.76 -27.84 13.17
#